data_AF-A0A559GHN6-F1
#
_entry.id   AF-A0A559GHN6-F1
#
_cell.length_a   1.000
_cell.length_b   1.000
_cell.length_c   1.000
_cell.angle_alpha   90.00
_cell.angle_beta   90.00
_cell.angle_gamma   90.00
#
_symmetry.space_group_name_H-M   'P 1'
#
loop_
_entity.id
_entity.type
_entity.pdbx_description
1 polymer ?
#
loop_
_entity_poly.entity_id
_entity_poly.type
_entity_poly.pdbx_seq_one_letter_code
_entity_poly.pdbx_strand_id
1 'polypeptide(L)'
;FKKKNLGNIIAEIFKRFRTTETSAFLDRLKDLGYHHSTLAGLTVGIADIPVVEDKAEIIEESHKRVEQITKQFRRGLITDDERYNAVTAEWRAAREKLEKRLVDNQDPKNPIVMMMDSGARGNISNFSQLAGMRGLMAAPNGRIMELPILSNFREGLSVLEMFFST
;
A
#
# COMPACT_ATOMS: atom_id res chain seq x y z
N PHE A 1 -6.60 -19.57 -5.29
CA PHE A 1 -6.10 -19.20 -6.64
C PHE A 1 -6.03 -17.69 -6.76
N LYS A 2 -4.95 -17.14 -7.32
CA LYS A 2 -4.86 -15.69 -7.58
C LYS A 2 -5.55 -15.33 -8.89
N LYS A 3 -6.06 -14.10 -9.01
CA LYS A 3 -6.74 -13.59 -10.23
C LYS A 3 -5.95 -13.86 -11.52
N LYS A 4 -4.62 -13.69 -11.47
CA LYS A 4 -3.73 -13.93 -12.62
C LYS A 4 -3.73 -15.39 -13.09
N ASN A 5 -3.78 -16.33 -12.15
CA ASN A 5 -3.80 -17.76 -12.47
C ASN A 5 -5.14 -18.15 -13.13
N LEU A 6 -6.26 -17.60 -12.63
CA LEU A 6 -7.58 -17.80 -13.24
C LEU A 6 -7.62 -17.25 -14.67
N GLY A 7 -7.06 -16.06 -14.90
CA GLY A 7 -6.94 -15.49 -16.24
C GLY A 7 -6.18 -16.40 -17.22
N ASN A 8 -5.07 -16.98 -16.78
CA ASN A 8 -4.29 -17.91 -17.61
C ASN A 8 -5.07 -19.20 -17.93
N ILE A 9 -5.82 -19.74 -16.97
CA ILE A 9 -6.66 -20.93 -17.18
C ILE A 9 -7.77 -20.63 -18.18
N ILE A 10 -8.45 -19.48 -18.04
CA ILE A 10 -9.51 -19.06 -18.97
C ILE A 10 -8.94 -18.90 -20.39
N ALA A 11 -7.75 -18.29 -20.53
CA ALA A 11 -7.09 -18.11 -21.81
C ALA A 11 -6.75 -19.45 -22.49
N GLU A 12 -6.26 -20.42 -21.72
CA GLU A 12 -5.92 -21.75 -22.23
C GLU A 12 -7.17 -22.54 -22.65
N ILE A 13 -8.26 -22.44 -21.87
CA ILE A 13 -9.56 -23.04 -22.22
C ILE A 13 -10.11 -22.42 -23.51
N PHE A 14 -10.04 -21.09 -23.64
CA PHE A 14 -10.49 -20.40 -24.85
C PHE A 14 -9.69 -20.83 -26.09
N LYS A 15 -8.38 -21.01 -25.94
CA LYS A 15 -7.49 -21.47 -27.02
C LYS A 15 -7.84 -22.87 -27.50
N ARG A 16 -8.25 -23.77 -26.60
CA ARG A 16 -8.54 -25.19 -26.91
C ARG A 16 -9.98 -25.44 -27.33
N PHE A 17 -10.95 -24.85 -26.64
CA PHE A 17 -12.37 -25.21 -26.74
C PHE A 17 -13.26 -24.12 -27.35
N ARG A 18 -12.69 -22.99 -27.78
CA ARG A 18 -13.41 -21.87 -28.42
C ARG A 18 -14.49 -21.28 -27.49
N THR A 19 -15.42 -20.52 -28.05
CA THR A 19 -16.29 -19.59 -27.30
C THR A 19 -17.35 -20.28 -26.43
N THR A 20 -18.07 -21.28 -26.95
CA THR A 20 -19.25 -21.85 -26.29
C THR A 20 -18.89 -22.55 -24.97
N GLU A 21 -17.88 -23.42 -24.99
CA GLU A 21 -17.40 -24.14 -23.81
C GLU A 21 -16.76 -23.19 -22.79
N THR A 22 -16.06 -22.14 -23.26
CA THR A 22 -15.49 -21.12 -22.38
C THR A 22 -16.59 -20.36 -21.65
N SER A 23 -17.69 -20.02 -22.32
CA SER A 23 -18.83 -19.34 -21.68
C SER A 23 -19.45 -20.20 -20.57
N ALA A 24 -19.73 -21.47 -20.85
CA ALA A 24 -20.28 -22.40 -19.86
C ALA A 24 -19.31 -22.67 -18.68
N PHE A 25 -17.99 -22.62 -18.93
CA PHE A 25 -17.00 -22.68 -17.87
C PHE A 25 -17.00 -21.42 -16.98
N LEU A 26 -17.10 -20.23 -17.58
CA LEU A 26 -17.12 -18.97 -16.85
C LEU A 26 -18.34 -18.85 -15.93
N ASP A 27 -19.51 -19.31 -16.37
CA ASP A 27 -20.71 -19.34 -15.52
C ASP A 27 -20.55 -20.27 -14.31
N ARG A 28 -20.02 -21.48 -14.51
CA ARG A 28 -19.72 -22.41 -13.41
C ARG A 28 -18.69 -21.83 -12.43
N LEU A 29 -17.66 -21.16 -12.96
CA LEU A 29 -16.63 -20.51 -12.14
C LEU A 29 -17.23 -19.37 -11.29
N LYS A 30 -18.13 -18.58 -11.87
CA LYS A 30 -18.86 -17.51 -11.16
C LYS A 30 -19.68 -18.08 -10.01
N ASP A 31 -20.49 -19.10 -10.27
CA ASP A 31 -21.37 -19.69 -9.26
C ASP A 31 -20.58 -20.33 -8.11
N LEU A 32 -19.50 -21.06 -8.45
CA LEU A 32 -18.58 -21.63 -7.47
C LEU A 32 -17.88 -20.54 -6.63
N GLY A 33 -17.45 -19.46 -7.29
CA GLY A 33 -16.80 -18.32 -6.64
C GLY A 33 -17.72 -17.62 -5.64
N TYR A 34 -18.96 -17.34 -6.04
CA TYR A 34 -19.93 -16.72 -5.13
C TYR A 34 -20.26 -17.63 -3.95
N HIS A 35 -20.54 -18.91 -4.19
CA HIS A 35 -20.85 -19.87 -3.12
C HIS A 35 -19.75 -19.94 -2.05
N HIS A 36 -18.49 -20.12 -2.46
CA HIS A 36 -17.38 -20.18 -1.52
C HIS A 36 -17.04 -18.83 -0.90
N SER A 37 -17.26 -17.70 -1.60
CA SER A 37 -17.04 -16.38 -1.02
C SER A 37 -18.00 -16.09 0.15
N THR A 38 -19.24 -16.55 0.06
CA THR A 38 -20.22 -16.46 1.16
C THR A 38 -19.82 -17.34 2.33
N LEU A 39 -19.41 -18.59 2.08
CA LEU A 39 -18.96 -19.51 3.15
C LEU A 39 -17.67 -19.06 3.83
N ALA A 40 -16.79 -18.36 3.12
CA ALA A 40 -15.54 -17.85 3.66
C ALA A 40 -15.74 -16.77 4.73
N GLY A 41 -16.91 -16.12 4.79
CA GLY A 41 -17.25 -15.17 5.86
C GLY A 41 -16.29 -13.99 5.96
N LEU A 42 -15.69 -13.57 4.84
CA LEU A 42 -14.72 -12.48 4.82
C LEU A 42 -15.38 -11.17 5.28
N THR A 43 -14.87 -10.61 6.36
CA THR A 43 -15.32 -9.35 6.93
C THR A 43 -14.14 -8.37 7.03
N VAL A 44 -14.44 -7.09 7.28
CA VAL A 44 -13.44 -6.07 7.54
C VAL A 44 -13.79 -5.38 8.85
N GLY A 45 -12.99 -5.62 9.87
CA GLY A 45 -13.02 -4.91 11.13
C GLY A 45 -11.81 -4.00 11.29
N ILE A 46 -11.90 -3.03 12.22
CA ILE A 46 -10.73 -2.29 12.65
C ILE A 46 -9.66 -3.23 13.23
N ALA A 47 -10.05 -4.30 13.93
CA ALA A 47 -9.12 -5.29 14.47
C ALA A 47 -8.27 -6.00 13.40
N ASP A 48 -8.78 -6.09 12.16
CA ASP A 48 -8.09 -6.74 11.04
C ASP A 48 -7.05 -5.83 10.38
N ILE A 49 -7.02 -4.53 10.70
CA ILE A 49 -5.99 -3.63 10.20
C ILE A 49 -4.74 -3.87 11.05
N PRO A 50 -3.67 -4.42 10.48
CA PRO A 50 -2.46 -4.69 11.23
C PRO A 50 -1.75 -3.40 11.60
N VAL A 51 -0.94 -3.47 12.64
CA VAL A 51 -0.14 -2.35 13.12
C VAL A 51 1.33 -2.76 13.02
N VAL A 52 2.17 -1.84 12.53
CA VAL A 52 3.62 -2.04 12.55
C VAL A 52 4.16 -1.48 13.85
N GLU A 53 4.64 -2.36 14.73
CA GLU A 53 5.20 -1.97 16.03
C GLU A 53 6.45 -1.08 15.86
N ASP A 54 7.31 -1.41 14.89
CA ASP A 54 8.55 -0.67 14.59
C ASP A 54 8.31 0.69 13.88
N LYS A 55 7.05 1.11 13.66
CA LYS A 55 6.75 2.32 12.88
C LYS A 55 7.42 3.57 13.46
N ALA A 56 7.33 3.75 14.77
CA ALA A 56 7.90 4.91 15.45
C ALA A 56 9.42 4.97 15.29
N GLU A 57 10.10 3.82 15.34
CA GLU A 57 11.55 3.74 15.17
C GLU A 57 11.99 4.11 13.75
N ILE A 58 11.28 3.63 12.74
CA ILE A 58 11.57 3.95 11.33
C ILE A 58 11.39 5.45 11.07
N ILE A 59 10.31 6.03 11.60
CA ILE A 59 10.04 7.47 11.45
C ILE A 59 11.12 8.30 12.14
N GLU A 60 11.52 7.92 13.35
CA GLU A 60 12.58 8.60 14.10
C GLU A 60 13.96 8.47 13.41
N GLU A 61 14.27 7.32 12.83
CA GLU A 61 15.49 7.12 12.01
C GLU A 61 15.51 8.11 10.83
N SER A 62 14.39 8.23 10.11
CA SER A 62 14.28 9.14 8.97
C SER A 62 14.30 10.61 9.39
N HIS A 63 13.70 10.98 10.52
CA HIS A 63 13.81 12.33 11.07
C HIS A 63 15.28 12.71 11.36
N LYS A 64 16.04 11.82 12.01
CA LYS A 64 17.47 12.07 12.28
C LYS A 64 18.29 12.26 11.00
N ARG A 65 17.99 11.49 9.94
CA ARG A 65 18.65 11.65 8.64
C ARG A 65 18.28 12.98 7.97
N VAL A 66 17.00 13.36 7.99
CA VAL A 66 16.54 14.67 7.48
C VAL A 66 17.19 15.82 8.24
N GLU A 67 17.40 15.69 9.55
CA GLU A 67 18.13 16.68 10.36
C GLU A 67 19.60 16.79 9.93
N GLN A 68 20.27 15.66 9.67
CA GLN A 68 21.64 15.65 9.15
C GLN A 68 21.75 16.33 7.78
N ILE A 69 20.83 16.03 6.86
CA ILE A 69 20.74 16.68 5.54
C ILE A 69 20.54 18.19 5.71
N THR A 70 19.63 18.59 6.60
CA THR A 70 19.38 20.02 6.89
C THR A 70 20.61 20.70 7.49
N LYS A 71 21.38 20.01 8.32
CA LYS A 71 22.63 20.52 8.90
C LYS A 71 23.72 20.68 7.84
N GLN A 72 23.81 19.78 6.87
CA GLN A 72 24.74 19.90 5.73
C GLN A 72 24.39 21.10 4.86
N PHE A 73 23.09 21.31 4.59
CA PHE A 73 22.61 22.48 3.87
C PHE A 73 22.94 23.79 4.61
N ARG A 74 22.70 23.86 5.92
CA ARG A 74 23.05 25.03 6.74
C ARG A 74 24.55 25.33 6.75
N ARG A 75 25.40 24.33 6.51
CA ARG A 75 26.86 24.46 6.39
C ARG A 75 27.32 24.83 4.97
N GLY A 76 26.40 24.94 4.02
CA GLY A 76 26.70 25.23 2.61
C GLY A 76 27.35 24.07 1.85
N LEU A 77 27.24 22.83 2.36
CA LEU A 77 27.84 21.65 1.73
C LEU A 77 27.03 21.09 0.56
N ILE A 78 25.73 21.41 0.52
CA ILE A 78 24.78 20.95 -0.50
C ILE A 78 23.90 22.13 -0.94
N THR A 79 23.39 22.05 -2.16
CA THR A 79 22.42 23.00 -2.70
C THR A 79 20.99 22.72 -2.20
N ASP A 80 20.07 23.67 -2.39
CA ASP A 80 18.67 23.48 -1.97
C ASP A 80 17.98 22.37 -2.79
N ASP A 81 18.30 22.25 -4.09
CA ASP A 81 17.77 21.18 -4.94
C ASP A 81 18.26 19.79 -4.50
N GLU A 82 19.53 19.67 -4.12
CA GLU A 82 20.09 18.42 -3.58
C GLU A 82 19.46 18.08 -2.23
N ARG A 83 19.27 19.08 -1.35
CA ARG A 83 18.57 18.93 -0.08
C ARG A 83 17.13 18.42 -0.31
N TYR A 84 16.39 19.06 -1.21
CA TYR A 84 15.01 18.70 -1.57
C TYR A 84 14.91 17.24 -2.05
N ASN A 85 15.78 16.85 -2.97
CA ASN A 85 15.81 15.50 -3.51
C ASN A 85 16.20 14.47 -2.45
N ALA A 86 17.17 14.77 -1.59
CA ALA A 86 17.60 13.90 -0.52
C ALA A 86 16.50 13.68 0.55
N VAL A 87 15.80 14.75 0.95
CA VAL A 87 14.67 14.67 1.90
C VAL A 87 13.53 13.84 1.30
N THR A 88 13.17 14.09 0.04
CA THR A 88 12.12 13.34 -0.66
C THR A 88 12.48 11.86 -0.78
N ALA A 89 13.74 11.54 -1.10
CA ALA A 89 14.22 10.17 -1.22
C ALA A 89 14.19 9.43 0.13
N GLU A 90 14.60 10.08 1.22
CA GLU A 90 14.57 9.48 2.55
C GLU A 90 13.15 9.13 2.98
N TRP A 91 12.17 10.03 2.77
CA TRP A 91 10.77 9.75 3.10
C TRP A 91 10.15 8.66 2.21
N ARG A 92 10.54 8.60 0.93
CA ARG A 92 10.14 7.48 0.05
C ARG A 92 10.71 6.15 0.57
N ALA A 93 11.97 6.13 0.98
CA ALA A 93 12.60 4.93 1.54
C ALA A 93 11.95 4.51 2.86
N ALA A 94 11.57 5.45 3.72
CA ALA A 94 10.83 5.18 4.95
C ALA A 94 9.47 4.51 4.66
N ARG A 95 8.72 5.04 3.69
CA ARG A 95 7.44 4.47 3.23
C ARG A 95 7.62 3.05 2.70
N GLU A 96 8.64 2.81 1.87
CA GLU A 96 8.94 1.48 1.33
C GLU A 96 9.38 0.48 2.41
N LYS A 97 10.16 0.92 3.41
CA LYS A 97 10.50 0.10 4.58
C LYS A 97 9.23 -0.32 5.34
N LEU A 98 8.32 0.62 5.58
CA LEU A 98 7.04 0.33 6.24
C LEU A 98 6.17 -0.61 5.39
N GLU A 99 6.10 -0.41 4.08
CA GLU A 99 5.37 -1.30 3.16
C GLU A 99 5.88 -2.73 3.21
N LYS A 100 7.21 -2.93 3.23
CA LYS A 100 7.80 -4.28 3.33
C LYS A 100 7.47 -4.94 4.66
N ARG A 101 7.67 -4.23 5.78
CA ARG A 101 7.30 -4.72 7.12
C ARG A 101 5.82 -5.07 7.22
N LEU A 102 4.97 -4.27 6.60
CA LEU A 102 3.53 -4.53 6.51
C LEU A 102 3.19 -5.77 5.71
N VAL A 103 4.03 -6.25 4.80
CA VAL A 103 3.78 -7.49 4.05
C VAL A 103 4.38 -8.69 4.77
N ASP A 104 5.57 -8.55 5.33
CA ASP A 104 6.32 -9.65 5.95
C ASP A 104 5.68 -10.13 7.27
N ASN A 105 5.07 -9.23 8.05
CA ASN A 105 4.52 -9.53 9.37
C ASN A 105 3.04 -9.94 9.38
N GLN A 106 2.45 -10.29 8.24
CA GLN A 106 1.00 -10.52 8.17
C GLN A 106 0.59 -11.99 8.22
N ASP A 107 -0.45 -12.26 9.00
CA ASP A 107 -1.16 -13.54 8.95
C ASP A 107 -1.83 -13.70 7.57
N PRO A 108 -1.49 -14.76 6.80
CA PRO A 108 -2.17 -15.06 5.54
C PRO A 108 -3.68 -15.27 5.66
N LYS A 109 -4.19 -15.52 6.87
CA LYS A 109 -5.63 -15.68 7.14
C LYS A 109 -6.38 -14.37 7.37
N ASN A 110 -5.66 -13.25 7.50
CA ASN A 110 -6.31 -11.96 7.65
C ASN A 110 -7.13 -11.63 6.39
N PRO A 111 -8.43 -11.32 6.51
CA PRO A 111 -9.29 -11.03 5.36
C PRO A 111 -8.76 -9.90 4.46
N ILE A 112 -8.13 -8.87 5.02
CA ILE A 112 -7.58 -7.75 4.25
C ILE A 112 -6.39 -8.21 3.40
N VAL A 113 -5.51 -9.03 4.00
CA VAL A 113 -4.34 -9.59 3.34
C VAL A 113 -4.75 -10.58 2.26
N MET A 114 -5.77 -11.40 2.52
CA MET A 114 -6.36 -12.31 1.53
C MET A 114 -6.94 -11.55 0.32
N MET A 115 -7.63 -10.42 0.54
CA MET A 115 -8.17 -9.60 -0.57
C MET A 115 -7.06 -8.98 -1.43
N MET A 116 -5.98 -8.53 -0.81
CA MET A 116 -4.80 -7.98 -1.49
C MET A 116 -4.05 -9.06 -2.26
N ASP A 117 -3.67 -10.17 -1.62
CA ASP A 117 -2.85 -11.22 -2.24
C ASP A 117 -3.58 -12.01 -3.32
N SER A 118 -4.89 -12.20 -3.18
CA SER A 118 -5.73 -12.81 -4.21
C SER A 118 -5.86 -11.95 -5.47
N GLY A 119 -5.58 -10.64 -5.36
CA GLY A 119 -5.81 -9.65 -6.41
C GLY A 119 -7.28 -9.35 -6.64
N ALA A 120 -8.14 -9.66 -5.67
CA ALA A 120 -9.57 -9.39 -5.73
C ALA A 120 -9.84 -7.89 -5.57
N ARG A 121 -9.25 -7.26 -4.54
CA ARG A 121 -9.41 -5.82 -4.27
C ARG A 121 -8.29 -5.30 -3.36
N GLY A 122 -7.79 -4.11 -3.68
CA GLY A 122 -6.73 -3.45 -2.92
C GLY A 122 -5.33 -3.74 -3.46
N ASN A 123 -4.47 -2.73 -3.40
CA ASN A 123 -3.04 -2.85 -3.68
C ASN A 123 -2.27 -2.66 -2.36
N ILE A 124 -1.01 -3.11 -2.32
CA ILE A 124 -0.09 -2.91 -1.19
C ILE A 124 0.00 -1.43 -0.83
N SER A 125 -0.02 -0.54 -1.82
CA SER A 125 -0.03 0.92 -1.60
C SER A 125 -1.24 1.40 -0.79
N ASN A 126 -2.43 0.83 -1.03
CA ASN A 126 -3.65 1.22 -0.31
C ASN A 126 -3.62 0.67 1.12
N PHE A 127 -3.05 -0.52 1.29
CA PHE A 127 -2.86 -1.13 2.59
C PHE A 127 -1.88 -0.34 3.45
N SER A 128 -0.80 0.15 2.85
CA SER A 128 0.16 1.06 3.49
C SER A 128 -0.48 2.33 4.02
N GLN A 129 -1.45 2.90 3.28
CA GLN A 129 -2.16 4.10 3.74
C GLN A 129 -3.10 3.82 4.93
N LEU A 130 -3.60 2.59 5.07
CA LEU A 130 -4.47 2.19 6.18
C LEU A 130 -3.67 1.89 7.46
N ALA A 131 -2.54 1.20 7.33
CA ALA A 131 -1.81 0.58 8.45
C ALA A 131 -0.39 1.16 8.67
N GLY A 132 0.22 1.74 7.65
CA GLY A 132 1.59 2.24 7.66
C GLY A 132 1.62 3.76 7.82
N MET A 133 1.95 4.45 6.73
CA MET A 133 1.93 5.92 6.63
C MET A 133 1.31 6.32 5.29
N ARG A 134 0.71 7.50 5.22
CA ARG A 134 0.15 8.00 3.95
C ARG A 134 1.25 8.45 2.97
N GLY A 135 2.33 9.05 3.48
CA GLY A 135 3.51 9.41 2.69
C GLY A 135 3.50 10.85 2.20
N LEU A 136 4.28 11.10 1.14
CA LEU A 136 4.44 12.42 0.54
C LEU A 136 3.27 12.77 -0.37
N MET A 137 2.85 14.03 -0.36
CA MET A 137 1.76 14.55 -1.19
C MET A 137 2.26 15.56 -2.22
N ALA A 138 1.59 15.62 -3.36
CA ALA A 138 1.83 16.66 -4.35
C ALA A 138 1.12 17.95 -3.92
N ALA A 139 1.84 19.06 -3.93
CA ALA A 139 1.26 20.39 -3.79
C ALA A 139 0.52 20.80 -5.08
N PRO A 140 -0.37 21.80 -5.03
CA PRO A 140 -1.11 22.30 -6.20
C PRO A 140 -0.21 22.80 -7.34
N ASN A 141 1.03 23.18 -7.05
CA ASN A 141 2.03 23.58 -8.04
C ASN A 141 2.75 22.40 -8.72
N GLY A 142 2.37 21.16 -8.41
CA GLY A 142 2.98 19.93 -8.94
C GLY A 142 4.28 19.49 -8.26
N ARG A 143 4.83 20.28 -7.31
CA ARG A 143 5.99 19.86 -6.51
C ARG A 143 5.55 18.93 -5.40
N ILE A 144 6.41 18.02 -4.98
CA ILE A 144 6.14 17.16 -3.82
C ILE A 144 6.43 17.97 -2.56
N MET A 145 5.49 17.97 -1.61
CA MET A 145 5.68 18.59 -0.29
C MET A 145 6.71 17.79 0.50
N GLU A 146 7.69 18.50 1.07
CA GLU A 146 8.79 17.89 1.83
C GLU A 146 8.34 17.34 3.20
N LEU A 147 7.18 17.79 3.69
CA LEU A 147 6.55 17.31 4.92
C LEU A 147 5.64 16.13 4.58
N PRO A 148 6.00 14.90 4.97
CA PRO A 148 5.15 13.74 4.75
C PRO A 148 3.99 13.72 5.75
N ILE A 149 2.94 12.99 5.40
CA ILE A 149 1.89 12.59 6.33
C ILE A 149 2.34 11.28 6.99
N LEU A 150 2.64 11.35 8.28
CA LEU A 150 3.15 10.23 9.09
C LEU A 150 2.00 9.36 9.61
N SER A 151 0.85 9.98 9.87
CA SER A 151 -0.35 9.32 10.33
C SER A 151 -0.94 8.39 9.26
N ASN A 152 -1.66 7.36 9.70
CA ASN A 152 -2.47 6.50 8.84
C ASN A 152 -3.97 6.69 9.14
N PHE A 153 -4.83 6.12 8.29
CA PHE A 153 -6.28 6.26 8.46
C PHE A 153 -6.83 5.55 9.71
N ARG A 154 -6.09 4.58 10.26
CA ARG A 154 -6.44 3.91 11.51
C ARG A 154 -6.21 4.82 12.73
N GLU A 155 -5.07 5.50 12.76
CA GLU A 155 -4.66 6.43 13.83
C GLU A 155 -5.44 7.74 13.76
N GLY A 156 -5.85 8.14 12.55
CA GLY A 156 -6.50 9.40 12.27
C GLY A 156 -5.49 10.48 11.87
N LEU A 157 -5.90 11.35 10.95
CA LEU A 157 -5.06 12.44 10.46
C LEU A 157 -5.24 13.68 11.35
N SER A 158 -4.14 14.36 11.64
CA SER A 158 -4.23 15.70 12.24
C SER A 158 -4.88 16.69 11.27
N VAL A 159 -5.37 17.82 11.80
CA VAL A 159 -6.02 18.87 10.97
C VAL A 159 -5.11 19.34 9.84
N LEU A 160 -3.81 19.52 10.12
CA LEU A 160 -2.82 19.93 9.12
C LEU A 160 -2.59 18.85 8.06
N GLU A 161 -2.45 17.59 8.47
CA GLU A 161 -2.28 16.47 7.53
C GLU A 161 -3.52 16.26 6.66
N MET A 162 -4.72 16.46 7.21
CA MET A 162 -5.97 16.39 6.46
C MET A 162 -6.07 17.54 5.44
N PHE A 163 -5.66 18.75 5.83
CA PHE A 163 -5.59 19.90 4.93
C PHE A 163 -4.63 19.65 3.77
N PHE A 164 -3.44 19.11 4.02
CA PHE A 164 -2.48 18.75 2.98
C PHE A 164 -2.91 17.58 2.09
N SER A 165 -3.89 16.78 2.53
CA SER A 165 -4.43 15.66 1.75
C SER A 165 -5.62 16.05 0.87
N THR A 166 -6.07 17.31 0.89
CA THR A 166 -7.19 17.83 0.10
C THR A 166 -6.67 18.59 -1.11
#